data_AF-A0AAV4AFC0-F1
#
_entry.id   AF-A0AAV4AFC0-F1
#
_cell.length_a   1.000
_cell.length_b   1.000
_cell.length_c   1.000
_cell.angle_alpha   90.00
_cell.angle_beta   90.00
_cell.angle_gamma   90.00
#
_symmetry.space_group_name_H-M   'P 1'
#
loop_
_entity.id
_entity.type
_entity.pdbx_description
1 polymer ?
#
loop_
_entity_poly.entity_id
_entity_poly.type
_entity_poly.pdbx_seq_one_letter_code
_entity_poly.pdbx_strand_id
1 'polypeptide(L)'
;MLQGDQDHQDTFSRIGTLETISGQDMQVIETFVCQLYGKPSHTSVDKVRYDKVRQFFKGNIGILSNSEGVDLSQMPPCQNVLMLHTQRANFQIKIWRASSSNFPDLPKPENNRWRLSSSGGLKIKWFG
;
A
#
# COMPACT_ATOMS: atom_id res chain seq x y z
N MET A 1 -4.73 1.87 -19.92
CA MET A 1 -5.60 1.06 -19.04
C MET A 1 -4.70 0.44 -17.99
N LEU A 2 -4.99 0.59 -16.68
CA LEU A 2 -4.12 0.14 -15.58
C LEU A 2 -3.66 -1.33 -15.70
N GLN A 3 -4.51 -2.18 -16.28
CA GLN A 3 -4.27 -3.62 -16.43
C GLN A 3 -3.41 -4.00 -17.65
N GLY A 4 -3.12 -3.08 -18.57
CA GLY A 4 -2.38 -3.37 -19.80
C GLY A 4 -0.88 -3.06 -19.73
N ASP A 5 -0.40 -2.60 -18.58
CA ASP A 5 0.99 -2.24 -18.35
C ASP A 5 1.78 -3.47 -17.90
N GLN A 6 2.82 -3.84 -18.65
CA GLN A 6 3.58 -5.06 -18.42
C GLN A 6 4.38 -5.00 -17.11
N ASP A 7 4.91 -3.83 -16.74
CA ASP A 7 5.68 -3.69 -15.51
C ASP A 7 4.78 -3.91 -14.30
N HIS A 8 3.55 -3.40 -14.34
CA HIS A 8 2.55 -3.71 -13.31
C HIS A 8 2.28 -5.21 -13.24
N GLN A 9 1.95 -5.85 -14.37
CA GLN A 9 1.63 -7.27 -14.39
C GLN A 9 2.77 -8.13 -13.81
N ASP A 10 3.99 -7.85 -14.25
CA ASP A 10 5.18 -8.57 -13.82
C ASP A 10 5.42 -8.39 -12.31
N THR A 11 5.38 -7.14 -11.81
CA THR A 11 5.54 -6.87 -10.38
C THR A 11 4.44 -7.52 -9.54
N PHE A 12 3.16 -7.40 -9.94
CA PHE A 12 2.05 -7.99 -9.20
C PHE A 12 2.05 -9.53 -9.23
N SER A 13 2.55 -10.16 -10.30
CA SER A 13 2.67 -11.63 -10.38
C SER A 13 3.66 -12.23 -9.37
N ARG A 14 4.68 -11.46 -8.98
CA ARG A 14 5.71 -11.86 -8.01
C ARG A 14 5.27 -11.62 -6.56
N ILE A 15 4.26 -10.78 -6.33
CA ILE A 15 3.71 -10.59 -4.99
C ILE A 15 3.22 -11.93 -4.44
N GLY A 16 3.60 -12.24 -3.20
CA GLY A 16 3.37 -13.52 -2.54
C GLY A 16 4.52 -14.52 -2.67
N THR A 17 5.45 -14.32 -3.60
CA THR A 17 6.67 -15.15 -3.69
C THR A 17 7.89 -14.46 -3.09
N LEU A 18 7.86 -13.13 -2.99
CA LEU A 18 8.99 -12.34 -2.49
C LEU A 18 9.22 -12.57 -0.99
N GLU A 19 10.49 -12.62 -0.59
CA GLU A 19 10.88 -12.52 0.83
C GLU A 19 10.79 -11.08 1.31
N THR A 20 11.36 -10.15 0.53
CA THR A 20 11.29 -8.71 0.74
C THR A 20 10.93 -8.04 -0.58
N ILE A 21 10.12 -6.98 -0.53
CA ILE A 21 9.77 -6.21 -1.71
C ILE A 21 10.93 -5.28 -2.03
N SER A 22 11.45 -5.35 -3.25
CA SER A 22 12.57 -4.53 -3.69
C SER A 22 12.17 -3.06 -3.84
N GLY A 23 13.16 -2.15 -3.85
CA GLY A 23 12.90 -0.73 -4.14
C GLY A 23 12.30 -0.50 -5.52
N GLN A 24 12.71 -1.31 -6.51
CA GLN A 24 12.17 -1.26 -7.88
C GLN A 24 10.70 -1.71 -7.91
N ASP A 25 10.37 -2.85 -7.28
CA ASP A 25 8.98 -3.30 -7.18
C ASP A 25 8.12 -2.28 -6.43
N MET A 26 8.63 -1.67 -5.36
CA MET A 26 7.90 -0.61 -4.67
C MET A 26 7.67 0.62 -5.54
N GLN A 27 8.64 1.02 -6.38
CA GLN A 27 8.49 2.15 -7.28
C GLN A 27 7.40 1.89 -8.35
N VAL A 28 7.35 0.66 -8.88
CA VAL A 28 6.29 0.22 -9.82
C VAL A 28 4.93 0.25 -9.12
N ILE A 29 4.84 -0.27 -7.90
CA ILE A 29 3.60 -0.26 -7.10
C ILE A 29 3.17 1.17 -6.75
N GLU A 30 4.10 2.05 -6.42
CA GLU A 30 3.81 3.47 -6.15
C GLU A 30 3.29 4.19 -7.39
N THR A 31 3.88 3.92 -8.55
CA THR A 31 3.42 4.44 -9.85
C THR A 31 2.02 3.92 -10.19
N PHE A 32 1.77 2.62 -10.00
CA PHE A 32 0.45 2.02 -10.14
C PHE A 32 -0.59 2.74 -9.26
N VAL A 33 -0.27 3.00 -7.99
CA VAL A 33 -1.17 3.71 -7.07
C VAL A 33 -1.37 5.15 -7.52
N CYS A 34 -0.34 5.86 -7.98
CA CYS A 34 -0.51 7.20 -8.55
C CYS A 34 -1.51 7.20 -9.71
N GLN A 35 -1.39 6.24 -10.63
CA GLN A 35 -2.34 6.06 -11.74
C GLN A 35 -3.75 5.71 -11.26
N LEU A 36 -3.87 4.83 -10.26
CA LEU A 36 -5.14 4.43 -9.64
C LEU A 36 -5.90 5.65 -9.06
N TYR A 37 -5.16 6.60 -8.51
CA TYR A 37 -5.73 7.86 -7.98
C TYR A 37 -5.83 8.98 -9.04
N GLY A 38 -5.71 8.66 -10.33
CA GLY A 38 -5.95 9.57 -11.44
C GLY A 38 -4.78 10.50 -11.79
N LYS A 39 -3.55 10.15 -11.38
CA LYS A 39 -2.34 10.94 -11.65
C LYS A 39 -1.29 10.11 -12.40
N PRO A 40 -1.50 9.82 -13.70
CA PRO A 40 -0.64 8.89 -14.43
C PRO A 40 0.78 9.39 -14.71
N SER A 41 1.02 10.70 -14.63
CA SER A 41 2.35 11.31 -14.74
C SER A 41 3.13 11.33 -13.43
N HIS A 42 2.54 10.86 -12.33
CA HIS A 42 3.17 10.86 -11.02
C HIS A 42 3.75 9.49 -10.68
N THR A 43 4.89 9.52 -10.00
CA THR A 43 5.60 8.35 -9.47
C THR A 43 5.74 8.39 -7.95
N SER A 44 5.14 9.40 -7.29
CA SER A 44 5.18 9.59 -5.85
C SER A 44 3.78 9.78 -5.28
N VAL A 45 3.34 8.87 -4.41
CA VAL A 45 2.01 8.97 -3.79
C VAL A 45 1.92 10.14 -2.81
N ASP A 46 3.02 10.53 -2.19
CA ASP A 46 3.07 11.70 -1.32
C ASP A 46 2.83 13.00 -2.11
N LYS A 47 3.38 13.09 -3.33
CA LYS A 47 3.08 14.21 -4.24
C LYS A 47 1.62 14.21 -4.69
N VAL A 48 1.07 13.05 -5.05
CA VAL A 48 -0.36 12.92 -5.38
C VAL A 48 -1.24 13.31 -4.19
N ARG A 49 -0.83 12.96 -2.97
CA ARG A 49 -1.50 13.33 -1.72
C ARG A 49 -1.48 14.84 -1.54
N TYR A 50 -0.32 15.48 -1.68
CA TYR A 50 -0.18 16.93 -1.61
C TYR A 50 -1.07 17.64 -2.63
N ASP A 51 -1.05 17.20 -3.89
CA ASP A 51 -1.85 17.78 -4.97
C ASP A 51 -3.36 17.67 -4.68
N LYS A 52 -3.81 16.53 -4.14
CA LYS A 52 -5.21 16.33 -3.76
C LYS A 52 -5.63 17.23 -2.60
N VAL A 53 -4.78 17.40 -1.58
CA VAL A 53 -5.03 18.41 -0.52
C VAL A 53 -5.17 19.79 -1.16
N ARG A 54 -4.21 20.20 -1.99
CA ARG A 54 -4.27 21.51 -2.65
C ARG A 54 -5.55 21.69 -3.47
N GLN A 55 -6.00 20.63 -4.16
CA GLN A 55 -7.24 20.62 -4.94
C GLN A 55 -8.48 20.77 -4.06
N PHE A 56 -8.59 19.99 -2.98
CA PHE A 56 -9.73 20.02 -2.08
C PHE A 56 -9.89 21.37 -1.39
N PHE A 57 -8.78 21.96 -0.94
CA PHE A 57 -8.79 23.21 -0.19
C PHE A 57 -8.60 24.45 -1.08
N LYS A 58 -8.65 24.32 -2.43
CA LYS A 58 -8.40 25.39 -3.41
C LYS A 58 -7.13 26.22 -3.12
N GLY A 59 -6.10 25.60 -2.55
CA GLY A 59 -4.86 26.26 -2.13
C GLY A 59 -4.91 26.99 -0.77
N ASN A 60 -6.05 27.02 -0.08
CA ASN A 60 -6.20 27.59 1.26
C ASN A 60 -5.91 26.54 2.34
N ILE A 61 -4.65 26.14 2.45
CA ILE A 61 -4.18 25.02 3.30
C ILE A 61 -4.24 25.38 4.81
N GLY A 62 -4.58 26.63 5.16
CA GLY A 62 -4.50 27.16 6.52
C GLY A 62 -5.51 26.60 7.51
N ILE A 63 -6.64 26.02 7.07
CA ILE A 63 -7.67 25.49 7.97
C ILE A 63 -8.22 24.16 7.41
N LEU A 64 -7.64 23.05 7.84
CA LEU A 64 -8.22 21.72 7.66
C LEU A 64 -9.43 21.60 8.61
N SER A 65 -10.62 21.96 8.15
CA SER A 65 -11.84 21.77 8.94
C SER A 65 -12.64 20.57 8.42
N ASN A 66 -13.17 19.75 9.34
CA ASN A 66 -14.08 18.65 8.99
C ASN A 66 -15.41 19.13 8.36
N SER A 67 -15.66 20.45 8.36
CA SER A 67 -16.87 21.09 7.84
C SER A 67 -16.91 21.28 6.33
N GLU A 68 -15.80 21.09 5.61
CA GLU A 68 -15.72 21.38 4.17
C GLU A 68 -16.15 20.22 3.26
N GLY A 69 -16.69 19.13 3.82
CA GLY A 69 -17.20 17.99 3.03
C GLY A 69 -16.12 17.23 2.26
N VAL A 70 -14.85 17.41 2.63
CA VAL A 70 -13.73 16.69 2.02
C VAL A 70 -13.73 15.25 2.53
N ASP A 71 -14.06 14.31 1.64
CA ASP A 71 -13.95 12.89 1.92
C ASP A 71 -12.46 12.47 1.91
N LEU A 72 -11.86 12.44 3.10
CA LEU A 72 -10.47 12.02 3.29
C LEU A 72 -10.22 10.56 2.91
N SER A 73 -11.27 9.73 2.73
CA SER A 73 -11.12 8.36 2.22
C SER A 73 -10.68 8.32 0.75
N GLN A 74 -10.86 9.42 0.00
CA GLN A 74 -10.40 9.58 -1.39
C GLN A 74 -8.92 9.93 -1.52
N MET A 75 -8.21 10.06 -0.40
CA MET A 75 -6.79 10.35 -0.38
C MET A 75 -5.98 9.08 -0.66
N PRO A 76 -4.89 9.16 -1.46
CA PRO A 76 -3.95 8.06 -1.59
C PRO A 76 -3.27 7.78 -0.24
N PRO A 77 -2.79 6.54 -0.03
CA PRO A 77 -1.89 6.27 1.09
C PRO A 77 -0.65 7.17 0.99
N CYS A 78 -0.05 7.53 2.12
CA CYS A 78 1.32 8.06 2.09
C CYS A 78 2.30 6.93 1.81
N GLN A 79 3.53 7.28 1.41
CA GLN A 79 4.55 6.30 1.00
C GLN A 79 4.81 5.23 2.08
N ASN A 80 4.96 5.66 3.34
CA ASN A 80 5.19 4.75 4.46
C ASN A 80 4.03 3.74 4.63
N VAL A 81 2.79 4.23 4.53
CA VAL A 81 1.59 3.39 4.66
C VAL A 81 1.48 2.43 3.47
N LEU A 82 1.77 2.89 2.24
CA LEU A 82 1.79 2.05 1.05
C LEU A 82 2.80 0.90 1.18
N MET A 83 4.02 1.19 1.65
CA MET A 83 5.04 0.18 1.90
C MET A 83 4.55 -0.88 2.90
N LEU A 84 3.99 -0.45 4.03
CA LEU A 84 3.47 -1.36 5.05
C LEU A 84 2.31 -2.22 4.52
N HIS A 85 1.41 -1.64 3.72
CA HIS A 85 0.32 -2.38 3.07
C HIS A 85 0.83 -3.42 2.10
N THR A 86 1.83 -3.07 1.29
CA THR A 86 2.39 -3.96 0.29
C THR A 86 3.08 -5.16 0.94
N GLN A 87 3.84 -4.93 2.02
CA GLN A 87 4.47 -6.00 2.80
C GLN A 87 3.43 -6.95 3.41
N ARG A 88 2.33 -6.42 3.94
CA ARG A 88 1.22 -7.25 4.44
C ARG A 88 0.55 -8.06 3.32
N ALA A 89 0.28 -7.43 2.18
CA ALA A 89 -0.34 -8.10 1.04
C ALA A 89 0.55 -9.25 0.53
N ASN A 90 1.85 -9.01 0.40
CA ASN A 90 2.84 -10.03 0.05
C ASN A 90 2.79 -11.22 1.01
N PHE A 91 2.74 -10.96 2.31
CA PHE A 91 2.63 -12.03 3.32
C PHE A 91 1.31 -12.80 3.24
N GLN A 92 0.18 -12.11 3.11
CA GLN A 92 -1.12 -12.78 3.03
C GLN A 92 -1.22 -13.65 1.77
N ILE A 93 -0.72 -13.17 0.63
CA ILE A 93 -0.71 -13.96 -0.60
C ILE A 93 0.23 -15.18 -0.43
N LYS A 94 1.38 -15.03 0.25
CA LYS A 94 2.26 -16.17 0.59
C LYS A 94 1.53 -17.25 1.39
N ILE A 95 0.72 -16.86 2.39
CA ILE A 95 -0.14 -17.79 3.15
C ILE A 95 -1.13 -18.50 2.21
N TRP A 96 -1.84 -17.75 1.37
CA TRP A 96 -2.83 -18.33 0.46
C TRP A 96 -2.21 -19.31 -0.53
N ARG A 97 -1.02 -19.00 -1.05
CA ARG A 97 -0.27 -19.91 -1.95
C ARG A 97 0.15 -21.20 -1.26
N ALA A 98 0.34 -21.18 0.05
CA ALA A 98 0.71 -22.34 0.85
C ALA A 98 -0.50 -23.10 1.42
N SER A 99 -1.73 -22.67 1.15
CA SER A 99 -2.95 -23.21 1.76
C SER A 99 -3.22 -24.68 1.47
N SER A 100 -2.64 -25.23 0.39
CA SER A 100 -2.74 -26.65 0.04
C SER A 100 -1.73 -27.54 0.76
N SER A 101 -0.76 -26.97 1.47
CA SER A 101 0.20 -27.74 2.27
C SER A 101 -0.39 -28.00 3.66
N ASN A 102 -0.30 -29.25 4.11
CA ASN A 102 -0.75 -29.64 5.46
C ASN A 102 0.14 -29.01 6.57
N PHE A 103 1.42 -28.75 6.25
CA PHE A 103 2.39 -28.16 7.17
C PHE A 103 3.22 -27.11 6.42
N PRO A 104 2.64 -25.95 6.11
CA PRO A 104 3.34 -24.93 5.36
C PRO A 104 4.43 -24.28 6.22
N ASP A 105 5.63 -24.16 5.67
CA ASP A 105 6.69 -23.35 6.29
C ASP A 105 6.40 -21.87 5.99
N LEU A 106 5.86 -21.18 6.99
CA LEU A 106 5.41 -19.79 6.87
C LEU A 106 6.30 -18.86 7.70
N PRO A 107 6.66 -17.68 7.16
CA PRO A 107 7.38 -16.70 7.95
C PRO A 107 6.49 -16.17 9.09
N LYS A 108 7.13 -15.76 10.19
CA LYS A 108 6.42 -15.17 11.33
C LYS A 108 5.65 -13.90 10.91
N PRO A 109 4.39 -13.71 11.35
CA PRO A 109 3.61 -12.51 11.04
C PRO A 109 4.31 -11.20 11.45
N GLU A 110 5.08 -11.22 12.54
CA GLU A 110 5.80 -10.07 13.10
C GLU A 110 6.84 -9.50 12.13
N ASN A 111 7.43 -10.36 11.28
CA ASN A 111 8.35 -9.94 10.22
C ASN A 111 7.63 -9.25 9.06
N ASN A 112 6.30 -9.35 9.00
CA ASN A 112 5.46 -8.90 7.91
C ASN A 112 4.47 -7.80 8.33
N ARG A 113 4.90 -6.96 9.28
CA ARG A 113 4.16 -5.76 9.76
C ARG A 113 2.85 -6.08 10.49
N TRP A 114 2.76 -7.28 11.05
CA TRP A 114 1.80 -7.61 12.11
C TRP A 114 2.47 -7.45 13.48
N ARG A 115 1.66 -7.32 14.52
CA ARG A 115 2.09 -7.34 15.92
C ARG A 115 1.25 -8.36 16.67
N LEU A 116 1.89 -9.19 17.48
CA LEU A 116 1.18 -10.05 18.42
C LEU A 116 0.69 -9.20 19.60
N SER A 117 -0.59 -9.27 19.93
CA SER A 117 -1.14 -8.65 21.13
C SER A 117 -0.84 -9.52 22.35
N SER A 118 -0.87 -8.90 23.53
CA SER A 118 -0.78 -9.59 24.83
C SER A 118 -1.87 -10.65 25.01
N SER A 119 -3.00 -10.52 24.31
CA SER A 119 -4.10 -11.49 24.29
C SER A 119 -3.96 -12.60 23.24
N GLY A 120 -2.82 -12.70 22.55
CA GLY A 120 -2.54 -13.73 21.54
C GLY A 120 -3.13 -13.48 20.14
N GLY A 121 -3.76 -12.32 19.91
CA GLY A 121 -4.31 -11.94 18.60
C GLY A 121 -3.29 -11.20 17.73
N LEU A 122 -3.48 -11.20 16.41
CA LEU A 122 -2.68 -10.40 15.48
C LEU A 122 -3.32 -9.02 15.28
N LYS A 123 -2.51 -7.96 15.36
CA LYS A 123 -2.89 -6.57 15.08
C LYS A 123 -2.05 -5.99 13.96
N ILE A 124 -2.66 -5.15 13.13
CA ILE A 124 -1.96 -4.44 12.05
C ILE A 124 -1.03 -3.38 12.64
N LYS A 125 0.23 -3.34 12.19
CA LYS A 125 1.09 -2.16 12.39
C LYS A 125 0.70 -1.10 11.38
N TRP A 126 -0.08 -0.11 11.82
CA TRP A 126 -0.56 1.00 10.98
C TRP A 126 0.54 2.01 10.61
N PHE A 127 1.46 2.28 11.55
CA PHE A 127 2.50 3.28 11.40
C PHE A 127 3.82 2.84 12.05
N GLY A 128 4.91 3.51 11.65
CA GLY A 128 6.22 3.52 12.30
C GLY A 128 7.29 2.76 11.56
#